data_AF-A0AAJ4XEA7-F1
#
_entry.id   AF-A0AAJ4XEA7-F1
#
_cell.length_a   1.000
_cell.length_b   1.000
_cell.length_c   1.000
_cell.angle_alpha   90.00
_cell.angle_beta   90.00
_cell.angle_gamma   90.00
#
_symmetry.space_group_name_H-M   'P 1'
#
loop_
_entity.id
_entity.type
_entity.pdbx_description
1 polymer ?
#
loop_
_entity_poly.entity_id
_entity_poly.type
_entity_poly.pdbx_seq_one_letter_code
_entity_poly.pdbx_strand_id
1 'polypeptide(L)'
;MENKNYPVLLVADKLHLEEVSEYKTEKEQFEQLANHLDELVSTNFNKLISILYRIDVSEERARRALAEEAGIRSPGHTLARLLIEREAEKIKYREMYKKS
;
A
#
# COMPACT_ATOMS: atom_id res chain seq x y z
N MET A 1 -12.66 -17.12 9.38
CA MET A 1 -12.19 -15.76 9.08
C MET A 1 -10.69 -15.87 8.90
N GLU A 2 -10.22 -16.05 7.67
CA GLU A 2 -8.78 -16.11 7.40
C GLU A 2 -8.15 -14.82 7.92
N ASN A 3 -7.14 -14.97 8.78
CA ASN A 3 -6.38 -13.84 9.28
C ASN A 3 -5.81 -13.09 8.05
N LYS A 4 -6.35 -11.90 7.76
CA LYS A 4 -5.80 -10.92 6.80
C LYS A 4 -4.44 -10.40 7.31
N ASN A 5 -3.48 -11.28 7.61
CA ASN A 5 -2.16 -10.91 8.11
C ASN A 5 -1.18 -10.57 6.98
N TYR A 6 -1.61 -10.66 5.72
CA TYR A 6 -0.81 -10.24 4.58
C TYR A 6 -0.83 -8.71 4.46
N PRO A 7 0.33 -8.05 4.41
CA PRO A 7 0.41 -6.59 4.31
C PRO A 7 -0.39 -6.01 3.14
N VAL A 8 -0.44 -6.70 1.99
CA VAL A 8 -1.24 -6.27 0.82
C VAL A 8 -2.74 -6.18 1.13
N LEU A 9 -3.30 -7.17 1.84
CA LEU A 9 -4.72 -7.17 2.20
C LEU A 9 -5.04 -6.12 3.25
N LEU A 10 -4.09 -5.79 4.14
CA LEU A 10 -4.24 -4.70 5.10
C LEU A 10 -4.26 -3.33 4.41
N VAL A 11 -3.42 -3.15 3.39
CA VAL A 11 -3.46 -1.93 2.58
C VAL A 11 -4.78 -1.85 1.82
N ALA A 12 -5.19 -2.92 1.15
CA ALA A 12 -6.46 -2.97 0.41
C ALA A 12 -7.67 -2.64 1.30
N ASP A 13 -7.73 -3.21 2.51
CA ASP A 13 -8.77 -2.96 3.49
C ASP A 13 -8.84 -1.46 3.90
N LYS A 14 -7.68 -0.83 4.13
CA LYS A 14 -7.59 0.61 4.44
C LYS A 14 -7.98 1.53 3.28
N LEU A 15 -7.90 1.00 2.06
CA LEU A 15 -8.32 1.68 0.84
C LEU A 15 -9.77 1.38 0.46
N HIS A 16 -10.46 0.52 1.23
CA HIS A 16 -11.79 0.01 0.92
C HIS A 16 -11.85 -0.69 -0.46
N LEU A 17 -10.78 -1.41 -0.81
CA LEU A 17 -10.69 -2.21 -2.03
C LEU A 17 -10.98 -3.68 -1.68
N GLU A 18 -12.24 -3.97 -1.42
CA GLU A 18 -12.68 -5.32 -1.01
C GLU A 18 -12.43 -6.36 -2.11
N GLU A 19 -12.52 -5.94 -3.38
CA GLU A 19 -12.29 -6.74 -4.57
C GLU A 19 -10.86 -7.30 -4.62
N VAL A 20 -9.88 -6.61 -4.02
CA VAL A 20 -8.49 -7.10 -3.99
C VAL A 20 -8.42 -8.43 -3.22
N SER A 21 -9.28 -8.66 -2.23
CA SER A 21 -9.28 -9.92 -1.49
C SER A 21 -9.84 -11.12 -2.27
N GLU A 22 -10.51 -10.88 -3.40
CA GLU A 22 -11.08 -11.94 -4.26
C GLU A 22 -10.00 -12.61 -5.12
N TYR A 23 -8.84 -11.98 -5.28
CA TYR A 23 -7.73 -12.52 -6.07
C TYR A 23 -6.98 -13.61 -5.31
N LYS A 24 -6.63 -14.69 -6.03
CA LYS A 24 -6.12 -15.95 -5.45
C LYS A 24 -4.67 -15.87 -5.02
N THR A 25 -3.88 -15.01 -5.64
CA THR A 25 -2.44 -14.91 -5.38
C THR A 25 -2.05 -13.52 -4.89
N GLU A 26 -1.04 -13.45 -4.02
CA GLU A 26 -0.49 -12.17 -3.53
C GLU A 26 0.00 -11.28 -4.69
N LYS A 27 0.52 -11.87 -5.75
CA LYS A 27 0.91 -11.14 -6.97
C LYS A 27 -0.30 -10.46 -7.60
N GLU A 28 -1.39 -11.18 -7.84
CA GLU A 28 -2.60 -10.58 -8.43
C GLU A 28 -3.16 -9.49 -7.52
N GLN A 29 -3.18 -9.71 -6.20
CA GLN A 29 -3.62 -8.71 -5.22
C GLN A 29 -2.77 -7.43 -5.30
N PHE A 30 -1.46 -7.59 -5.40
CA PHE A 30 -0.51 -6.48 -5.54
C PHE A 30 -0.74 -5.70 -6.84
N GLU A 31 -0.90 -6.38 -7.97
CA GLU A 31 -1.14 -5.74 -9.27
C GLU A 31 -2.43 -4.90 -9.24
N GLN A 32 -3.50 -5.41 -8.61
CA GLN A 32 -4.77 -4.70 -8.53
C GLN A 32 -4.70 -3.47 -7.64
N LEU A 33 -4.00 -3.60 -6.50
CA LEU A 33 -3.67 -2.46 -5.66
C LEU A 33 -2.84 -1.41 -6.41
N ALA A 34 -1.82 -1.83 -7.17
CA ALA A 34 -0.97 -0.94 -7.94
C ALA A 34 -1.77 -0.21 -9.03
N ASN A 35 -2.64 -0.90 -9.76
CA ASN A 35 -3.50 -0.32 -10.78
C ASN A 35 -4.42 0.76 -10.20
N HIS A 36 -5.07 0.49 -9.07
CA HIS A 36 -5.90 1.50 -8.39
C HIS A 36 -5.10 2.74 -7.98
N LEU A 37 -3.87 2.55 -7.51
CA LEU A 37 -3.00 3.66 -7.13
C LEU A 37 -2.52 4.46 -8.35
N ASP A 38 -2.26 3.83 -9.49
CA ASP A 38 -1.96 4.53 -10.76
C ASP A 38 -3.15 5.40 -11.21
N GLU A 39 -4.37 4.88 -11.11
CA GLU A 39 -5.59 5.66 -11.37
C GLU A 39 -5.71 6.84 -10.41
N LEU A 40 -5.46 6.65 -9.10
CA LEU A 40 -5.51 7.74 -8.13
C LEU A 40 -4.43 8.81 -8.37
N VAL A 41 -3.21 8.42 -8.75
CA VAL A 41 -2.14 9.36 -9.08
C VAL A 41 -2.54 10.25 -10.27
N SER A 42 -3.14 9.66 -11.29
CA SER A 42 -3.51 10.36 -12.52
C SER A 42 -4.80 11.18 -12.40
N THR A 43 -5.75 10.75 -11.56
CA THR A 43 -7.09 11.37 -11.47
C THR A 43 -7.28 12.25 -10.23
N ASN A 44 -6.68 11.91 -9.09
CA ASN A 44 -6.95 12.59 -7.82
C ASN A 44 -5.80 12.48 -6.80
N PHE A 45 -4.75 13.28 -7.04
CA PHE A 45 -3.58 13.33 -6.18
C PHE A 45 -3.90 13.74 -4.73
N ASN A 46 -4.86 14.64 -4.50
CA ASN A 46 -5.26 15.03 -3.15
C ASN A 46 -5.86 13.87 -2.36
N LYS A 47 -6.70 13.04 -3.00
CA LYS A 47 -7.23 11.82 -2.40
C LYS A 47 -6.10 10.84 -2.06
N LEU A 48 -5.13 10.67 -2.95
CA LEU A 48 -3.94 9.85 -2.69
C LEU A 48 -3.20 10.33 -1.44
N ILE A 49 -2.89 11.62 -1.30
CA ILE A 49 -2.20 12.14 -0.10
C ILE A 49 -3.00 11.86 1.17
N SER A 50 -4.33 12.08 1.15
CA SER A 50 -5.20 11.80 2.31
C SER A 50 -5.17 10.34 2.76
N ILE A 51 -5.05 9.42 1.78
CA ILE A 51 -4.94 7.99 1.99
C ILE A 51 -3.59 7.65 2.64
N LEU A 52 -2.49 8.17 2.08
CA LEU A 52 -1.14 7.87 2.54
C LEU A 52 -0.96 8.24 4.01
N TYR A 53 -1.50 9.39 4.43
CA TYR A 53 -1.48 9.82 5.83
C TYR A 53 -2.18 8.84 6.78
N ARG A 54 -3.30 8.22 6.37
CA ARG A 54 -4.01 7.20 7.19
C ARG A 54 -3.19 5.92 7.37
N ILE A 55 -2.25 5.67 6.47
CA ILE A 55 -1.39 4.48 6.47
C ILE A 55 0.00 4.82 7.02
N ASP A 56 0.18 5.99 7.67
CA ASP A 56 1.46 6.42 8.26
C ASP A 56 2.57 6.58 7.20
N VAL A 57 2.20 7.12 6.04
CA VAL A 57 3.11 7.53 4.97
C VAL A 57 2.94 9.03 4.73
N SER A 58 4.00 9.81 4.96
CA SER A 58 3.98 11.25 4.70
C SER A 58 4.00 11.55 3.19
N GLU A 59 3.44 12.69 2.81
CA GLU A 59 3.49 13.20 1.43
C GLU A 59 4.94 13.30 0.92
N GLU A 60 5.85 13.81 1.75
CA GLU A 60 7.27 13.93 1.39
C GLU A 60 7.87 12.56 1.03
N ARG A 61 7.58 11.53 1.83
CA ARG A 61 8.10 10.19 1.60
C ARG A 61 7.54 9.56 0.34
N ALA A 62 6.25 9.76 0.07
CA ALA A 62 5.63 9.29 -1.16
C ALA A 62 6.20 10.00 -2.40
N ARG A 63 6.35 11.34 -2.35
CA ARG A 63 6.97 12.11 -3.43
C ARG A 63 8.41 11.68 -3.69
N ARG A 64 9.18 11.44 -2.62
CA ARG A 64 10.56 10.95 -2.73
C ARG A 64 10.62 9.58 -3.40
N ALA A 65 9.81 8.62 -2.94
CA ALA A 65 9.76 7.29 -3.55
C ALA A 65 9.36 7.35 -5.04
N LEU A 66 8.37 8.17 -5.38
CA LEU A 66 7.95 8.39 -6.76
C LEU A 66 9.07 8.99 -7.63
N ALA A 67 9.84 9.93 -7.09
CA ALA A 67 10.96 10.54 -7.80
C ALA A 67 12.13 9.57 -7.98
N GLU A 68 12.44 8.76 -6.96
CA GLU A 68 13.52 7.78 -6.97
C GLU A 68 13.27 6.62 -7.95
N GLU A 69 12.02 6.16 -8.06
CA GLU A 69 11.64 5.05 -8.96
C GLU A 69 11.09 5.53 -10.32
N ALA A 70 11.13 6.84 -10.58
CA ALA A 70 10.66 7.42 -11.83
C ALA A 70 11.39 6.81 -13.04
N GLY A 71 10.62 6.28 -14.00
CA GLY A 71 11.16 5.62 -15.19
C GLY A 71 11.63 4.17 -14.98
N ILE A 72 11.59 3.66 -13.74
CA ILE A 72 11.88 2.25 -13.42
C ILE A 72 10.58 1.48 -13.21
N ARG A 73 9.60 2.08 -12.52
CA ARG A 73 8.26 1.51 -12.25
C ARG A 73 7.17 2.54 -12.44
N SER A 74 5.92 2.05 -12.54
CA SER A 74 4.76 2.95 -12.51
C SER A 74 4.59 3.58 -11.11
N PRO A 75 4.01 4.79 -11.02
CA PRO A 75 3.68 5.42 -9.74
C PRO A 75 2.90 4.50 -8.79
N GLY A 76 1.90 3.78 -9.31
CA GLY A 76 1.06 2.85 -8.57
C GLY A 76 1.85 1.68 -7.98
N HIS A 77 2.77 1.09 -8.75
CA HIS A 77 3.67 0.05 -8.26
C HIS A 77 4.59 0.56 -7.15
N THR A 78 5.17 1.74 -7.32
CA THR A 78 6.03 2.37 -6.33
C THR A 78 5.28 2.61 -5.01
N LEU A 79 4.05 3.13 -5.10
CA LEU A 79 3.22 3.41 -3.94
C LEU A 79 2.70 2.13 -3.28
N ALA A 80 2.28 1.11 -4.05
CA ALA A 80 1.83 -0.17 -3.51
C ALA A 80 2.93 -0.81 -2.65
N ARG A 81 4.16 -0.84 -3.16
CA ARG A 81 5.33 -1.34 -2.41
C ARG A 81 5.56 -0.54 -1.13
N LEU A 82 5.58 0.79 -1.22
CA LEU A 82 5.79 1.68 -0.07
C LEU A 82 4.76 1.42 1.06
N LEU A 83 3.50 1.25 0.70
CA LEU A 83 2.42 1.00 1.66
C LEU A 83 2.51 -0.39 2.28
N ILE A 84 2.79 -1.42 1.48
CA ILE A 84 2.96 -2.80 1.92
C ILE A 84 4.16 -2.92 2.87
N GLU A 85 5.28 -2.30 2.54
CA GLU A 85 6.48 -2.27 3.40
C GLU A 85 6.17 -1.65 4.76
N ARG A 86 5.40 -0.55 4.79
CA ARG A 86 4.95 0.06 6.06
C ARG A 86 4.05 -0.83 6.88
N GLU A 87 3.10 -1.53 6.27
CA GLU A 87 2.25 -2.47 7.02
C GLU A 87 3.05 -3.67 7.54
N ALA A 88 3.99 -4.18 6.75
CA ALA A 88 4.90 -5.25 7.16
C ALA A 88 5.77 -4.82 8.36
N GLU A 89 6.31 -3.61 8.36
CA GLU A 89 7.06 -3.07 9.50
C GLU A 89 6.20 -2.98 10.75
N LYS A 90 4.96 -2.49 10.65
CA LYS A 90 4.03 -2.41 11.80
C LYS A 90 3.70 -3.79 12.37
N ILE A 91 3.54 -4.80 11.52
CA ILE A 91 3.36 -6.19 11.95
C ILE A 91 4.58 -6.63 12.77
N LYS A 92 5.79 -6.47 12.22
CA LYS A 92 7.04 -6.81 12.92
C LYS A 92 7.17 -6.08 14.25
N TYR A 93 6.91 -4.78 14.31
CA TYR A 93 6.92 -4.01 15.55
C TYR A 93 5.94 -4.58 16.59
N ARG A 94 4.70 -4.89 16.19
CA ARG A 94 3.72 -5.51 17.10
C ARG A 94 4.17 -6.88 17.60
N GLU A 95 4.82 -7.68 16.77
CA GLU A 95 5.34 -8.99 17.17
C GLU A 95 6.51 -8.88 18.16
N MET A 96 7.44 -7.94 17.93
CA MET A 96 8.59 -7.72 18.81
C MET A 96 8.17 -7.28 20.22
N TYR A 97 7.15 -6.41 20.32
CA TYR A 97 6.70 -5.85 21.60
C TYR A 97 5.49 -6.55 22.23
N LYS A 98 4.94 -7.60 21.60
CA LYS A 98 3.87 -8.44 22.18
C LYS A 98 4.33 -9.33 23.35
N LYS A 99 5.62 -9.36 23.66
CA LYS A 99 6.25 -10.18 24.71
C LYS A 99 6.81 -9.36 25.89
N SER A 100 6.45 -8.08 26.01
CA SER A 100 6.83 -7.24 27.16
C SER A 100 5.66 -7.03 28.11
#